data_AF-A0A445E8T5-F1
#
_entry.id   AF-A0A445E8T5-F1
#
_cell.length_a   1.000
_cell.length_b   1.000
_cell.length_c   1.000
_cell.angle_alpha   90.00
_cell.angle_beta   90.00
_cell.angle_gamma   90.00
#
_symmetry.space_group_name_H-M   'P 1'
#
loop_
_entity.id
_entity.type
_entity.pdbx_description
1 polymer ?
#
loop_
_entity_poly.entity_id
_entity_poly.type
_entity_poly.pdbx_seq_one_letter_code
_entity_poly.pdbx_strand_id
1 'polypeptide(L)'
;MEADACQSEATHGSKQATRNRNQARRRRTTCYCGEWPVLATSSTVENPGRRFWGCVNFGIGEECGYFVWAEPEEEPSQVSRLRTKVRNLKSKMEKVEFRFMVAVGVALVGWTFALILVCEKTSSTKFGRLLLQ
;
A
#
# COMPACT_ATOMS: atom_id res chain seq x y z
N MET A 1 32.67 -14.50 8.59
CA MET A 1 32.29 -13.56 9.65
C MET A 1 31.87 -12.26 8.95
N GLU A 2 30.86 -11.57 9.47
CA GLU A 2 30.16 -10.39 8.91
C GLU A 2 29.13 -10.60 7.78
N ALA A 3 27.92 -11.05 8.15
CA ALA A 3 26.68 -10.71 7.42
C ALA A 3 25.45 -10.60 8.35
N ASP A 4 25.50 -11.15 9.57
CA ASP A 4 24.34 -11.23 10.48
C ASP A 4 24.06 -9.98 11.33
N ALA A 5 24.91 -8.95 11.29
CA ALA A 5 24.76 -7.78 12.16
C ALA A 5 23.74 -6.73 11.65
N CYS A 6 23.34 -6.76 10.37
CA CYS A 6 22.52 -5.70 9.78
C CYS A 6 21.00 -6.00 9.82
N GLN A 7 20.60 -7.25 10.08
CA GLN A 7 19.18 -7.65 10.13
C GLN A 7 18.53 -7.42 11.51
N SER A 8 19.32 -7.33 12.57
CA SER A 8 18.85 -7.11 13.95
C SER A 8 18.42 -5.66 14.20
N GLU A 9 19.05 -4.68 13.56
CA GLU A 9 18.76 -3.25 13.76
C GLU A 9 17.44 -2.82 13.09
N ALA A 10 17.15 -3.33 11.89
CA ALA A 10 15.93 -3.00 11.14
C ALA A 10 14.65 -3.52 11.83
N THR A 11 14.72 -4.68 12.49
CA THR A 11 13.58 -5.29 13.19
C THR A 11 13.31 -4.66 14.55
N HIS A 12 14.36 -4.22 15.27
CA HIS A 12 14.21 -3.45 16.51
C HIS A 12 13.63 -2.04 16.24
N GLY A 13 14.13 -1.34 15.22
CA GLY A 13 13.62 -0.02 14.84
C GLY A 13 12.15 -0.04 14.40
N SER A 14 11.75 -1.06 13.63
CA SER A 14 10.36 -1.22 13.19
C SER A 14 9.40 -1.49 14.37
N LYS A 15 9.76 -2.42 15.26
CA LYS A 15 8.93 -2.74 16.46
C LYS A 15 8.80 -1.56 17.41
N GLN A 16 9.88 -0.79 17.61
CA GLN A 16 9.90 0.40 18.46
C GLN A 16 9.06 1.53 17.85
N ALA A 17 9.14 1.74 16.54
CA ALA A 17 8.31 2.71 15.83
C ALA A 17 6.81 2.37 15.89
N THR A 18 6.44 1.09 15.73
CA THR A 18 5.03 0.65 15.85
C THR A 18 4.51 0.80 17.28
N ARG A 19 5.30 0.45 18.30
CA ARG A 19 4.94 0.65 19.71
C ARG A 19 4.73 2.13 20.04
N ASN A 20 5.62 3.00 19.58
CA ASN A 20 5.50 4.45 19.81
C ASN A 20 4.24 5.01 19.13
N ARG A 21 3.96 4.61 17.89
CA ARG A 21 2.72 5.02 17.17
C ARG A 21 1.45 4.55 17.88
N ASN A 22 1.43 3.32 18.39
CA ASN A 22 0.29 2.79 19.14
C ASN A 22 0.10 3.50 20.47
N GLN A 23 1.19 3.85 21.16
CA GLN A 23 1.14 4.63 22.38
C GLN A 23 0.66 6.06 22.12
N ALA A 24 1.13 6.71 21.06
CA ALA A 24 0.66 8.04 20.64
C ALA A 24 -0.82 8.03 20.23
N ARG A 25 -1.30 6.94 19.61
CA ARG A 25 -2.73 6.73 19.33
C ARG A 25 -3.54 6.52 20.61
N ARG A 26 -3.09 5.66 21.53
CA ARG A 26 -3.76 5.44 22.83
C ARG A 26 -3.82 6.70 23.67
N ARG A 27 -2.79 7.54 23.64
CA ARG A 27 -2.83 8.84 24.32
C ARG A 27 -3.99 9.67 23.76
N ARG A 28 -4.13 9.75 22.42
CA ARG A 28 -5.23 10.48 21.74
C ARG A 28 -6.65 9.95 21.99
N THR A 29 -6.85 8.77 22.58
CA THR A 29 -8.21 8.18 22.68
C THR A 29 -8.90 8.46 24.00
N THR A 30 -8.16 8.71 25.08
CA THR A 30 -8.76 8.85 26.42
C THR A 30 -7.96 9.81 27.28
N CYS A 31 -8.64 10.80 27.86
CA CYS A 31 -8.08 11.65 28.91
C CYS A 31 -8.06 10.90 30.26
N TYR A 32 -7.47 11.50 31.29
CA TYR A 32 -7.37 10.86 32.61
C TYR A 32 -8.71 10.76 33.36
N CYS A 33 -9.77 11.43 32.89
CA CYS A 33 -11.14 11.23 33.36
C CYS A 33 -11.78 9.95 32.78
N GLY A 34 -11.15 9.29 31.81
CA GLY A 34 -11.73 8.18 31.04
C GLY A 34 -12.56 8.61 29.82
N GLU A 35 -12.73 9.92 29.64
CA GLU A 35 -13.49 10.50 28.53
C GLU A 35 -12.65 10.70 27.26
N TRP A 36 -13.31 10.79 26.10
CA TRP A 36 -12.65 11.11 24.83
C TRP A 36 -12.14 12.56 24.84
N PRO A 37 -10.84 12.80 24.55
CA PRO A 37 -10.32 14.15 24.52
C PRO A 37 -10.81 14.91 23.29
N VAL A 38 -10.96 16.22 23.43
CA VAL A 38 -11.41 17.13 22.37
C VAL A 38 -10.23 17.79 21.68
N LEU A 39 -10.37 18.06 20.38
CA LEU A 39 -9.36 18.77 19.60
C LEU A 39 -9.57 20.27 19.70
N ALA A 40 -8.70 20.95 20.44
CA ALA A 40 -8.71 22.38 20.67
C ALA A 40 -7.57 23.08 19.93
N THR A 41 -7.68 24.40 19.79
CA THR A 41 -6.66 25.26 19.18
C THR A 41 -6.10 26.18 20.25
N SER A 42 -4.78 26.22 20.37
CA SER A 42 -4.08 27.07 21.32
C SER A 42 -4.22 28.55 20.94
N SER A 43 -4.64 29.34 21.92
CA SER A 43 -4.73 30.81 21.88
C SER A 43 -3.58 31.51 22.61
N THR A 44 -2.61 30.74 23.15
CA THR A 44 -1.44 31.29 23.83
C THR A 44 -0.57 32.08 22.86
N VAL A 45 0.11 33.12 23.35
CA VAL A 45 1.03 33.95 22.55
C VAL A 45 2.21 33.13 22.02
N GLU A 46 2.64 32.10 22.76
CA GLU A 46 3.78 31.25 22.44
C GLU A 46 3.46 30.21 21.36
N ASN A 47 2.22 29.73 21.31
CA ASN A 47 1.76 28.69 20.37
C ASN A 47 0.44 29.08 19.69
N PRO A 48 0.37 30.21 18.98
CA PRO A 48 -0.87 30.66 18.36
C PRO A 48 -1.30 29.70 17.25
N GLY A 49 -2.57 29.28 17.26
CA GLY A 49 -3.16 28.47 16.19
C GLY A 49 -2.76 26.99 16.19
N ARG A 50 -1.90 26.55 17.11
CA ARG A 50 -1.45 25.15 17.19
C ARG A 50 -2.53 24.27 17.83
N ARG A 51 -2.87 23.14 17.21
CA ARG A 51 -3.93 22.24 17.71
C ARG A 51 -3.40 21.26 18.76
N PHE A 52 -4.23 20.93 19.74
CA PHE A 52 -3.92 19.95 20.79
C PHE A 52 -5.18 19.15 21.18
N TRP A 53 -4.97 17.93 21.67
CA TRP A 53 -6.00 17.11 22.30
C TRP A 53 -6.02 17.41 23.80
N GLY A 54 -7.14 17.91 24.30
CA GLY A 54 -7.34 18.29 25.70
C GLY A 54 -8.51 17.53 26.34
N CYS A 55 -8.60 17.56 27.67
CA CYS A 55 -9.77 17.06 28.39
C CYS A 55 -11.04 17.83 27.95
N VAL A 56 -12.20 17.18 27.93
CA VAL A 56 -13.49 17.84 27.62
C VAL A 56 -13.82 18.95 28.62
N ASN A 57 -13.38 18.82 29.87
CA ASN A 57 -13.58 19.82 30.92
C ASN A 57 -12.51 20.92 30.94
N PHE A 58 -11.69 21.02 29.89
CA PHE A 58 -10.61 22.00 29.81
C PHE A 58 -11.15 23.43 29.96
N GLY A 59 -10.60 24.19 30.92
CA GLY A 59 -11.01 25.57 31.21
C GLY A 59 -12.27 25.76 32.08
N ILE A 60 -12.90 24.69 32.57
CA ILE A 60 -14.10 24.76 33.44
C ILE A 60 -13.74 24.44 34.92
N GLY A 61 -12.47 24.14 35.22
CA GLY A 61 -11.96 23.91 36.57
C GLY A 61 -11.98 22.45 37.04
N GLU A 62 -12.67 21.56 36.32
CA GLU A 62 -12.67 20.10 36.54
C GLU A 62 -11.78 19.35 35.53
N GLU A 63 -10.76 20.02 34.99
CA GLU A 63 -9.87 19.41 34.01
C GLU A 63 -8.85 18.48 34.68
N CYS A 64 -8.61 17.32 34.08
CA CYS A 64 -7.60 16.39 34.58
C CYS A 64 -6.16 16.71 34.15
N GLY A 65 -5.92 17.84 33.50
CA GLY A 65 -4.59 18.20 32.97
C GLY A 65 -4.12 17.34 31.79
N TYR A 66 -5.01 16.55 31.17
CA TYR A 66 -4.67 15.83 29.95
C TYR A 66 -4.40 16.81 28.79
N PHE A 67 -3.20 16.71 28.21
CA PHE A 67 -2.75 17.55 27.11
C PHE A 67 -1.80 16.78 26.20
N VAL A 68 -2.09 16.74 24.90
CA VAL A 68 -1.21 16.17 23.88
C VAL A 68 -1.27 17.02 22.62
N TRP A 69 -0.13 17.51 22.12
CA TRP A 69 -0.08 18.22 20.84
C TRP A 69 -0.65 17.35 19.71
N ALA A 70 -1.54 17.93 18.91
CA ALA A 70 -1.95 17.28 17.68
C ALA A 70 -0.75 17.33 16.73
N GLU A 71 -0.39 16.19 16.16
CA GLU A 71 0.48 16.19 14.99
C GLU A 71 -0.19 17.09 13.95
N PRO A 72 0.55 18.00 13.29
CA PRO A 72 0.00 18.70 12.14
C PRO A 72 -0.58 17.63 11.22
N GLU A 73 -1.79 17.85 10.70
CA GLU A 73 -2.28 17.00 9.62
C GLU A 73 -1.19 17.07 8.55
N GLU A 74 -0.42 15.98 8.43
CA GLU A 74 0.59 15.88 7.40
C GLU A 74 -0.20 15.92 6.10
N GLU A 75 -0.29 17.12 5.49
CA GLU A 75 -0.59 17.26 4.08
C GLU A 75 0.19 16.15 3.40
N PRO A 76 -0.49 15.17 2.77
CA PRO A 76 0.14 13.91 2.41
C PRO A 76 1.41 14.25 1.65
N SER A 77 2.54 13.97 2.31
CA SER A 77 3.85 14.49 1.88
C SER A 77 4.00 14.25 0.38
N GLN A 78 4.66 15.14 -0.37
CA GLN A 78 4.82 14.95 -1.82
C GLN A 78 5.35 13.53 -2.16
N VAL A 79 6.13 12.95 -1.24
CA VAL A 79 6.59 11.55 -1.24
C VAL A 79 5.42 10.54 -1.26
N SER A 80 4.40 10.69 -0.43
CA SER A 80 3.21 9.81 -0.41
C SER A 80 2.36 9.91 -1.68
N ARG A 81 2.21 11.14 -2.24
CA ARG A 81 1.54 11.37 -3.53
C ARG A 81 2.32 10.74 -4.67
N LEU A 82 3.64 10.94 -4.70
CA LEU A 82 4.53 10.34 -5.70
C LEU A 82 4.52 8.82 -5.59
N ARG A 83 4.56 8.25 -4.38
CA ARG A 83 4.46 6.80 -4.15
C ARG A 83 3.16 6.23 -4.69
N THR A 84 2.05 6.94 -4.52
CA THR A 84 0.75 6.54 -5.07
C THR A 84 0.75 6.55 -6.59
N LYS A 85 1.35 7.58 -7.21
CA LYS A 85 1.54 7.63 -8.67
C LYS A 85 2.41 6.49 -9.18
N VAL A 86 3.56 6.24 -8.55
CA VAL A 86 4.46 5.13 -8.90
C VAL A 86 3.71 3.80 -8.83
N ARG A 87 2.95 3.55 -7.77
CA ARG A 87 2.12 2.34 -7.64
C ARG A 87 1.07 2.24 -8.76
N ASN A 88 0.40 3.33 -9.08
CA ASN A 88 -0.60 3.36 -10.15
C ASN A 88 0.03 3.07 -11.52
N LEU A 89 1.13 3.75 -11.87
CA LEU A 89 1.85 3.53 -13.12
C LEU A 89 2.37 2.08 -13.21
N LYS A 90 2.94 1.55 -12.12
CA LYS A 90 3.39 0.16 -12.06
C LYS A 90 2.27 -0.83 -12.35
N SER A 91 1.10 -0.67 -11.70
CA SER A 91 -0.06 -1.54 -11.94
C SER A 91 -0.61 -1.46 -13.37
N LYS A 92 -0.49 -0.30 -14.02
CA LYS A 92 -0.86 -0.13 -15.43
C LYS A 92 0.12 -0.88 -16.33
N MET A 93 1.41 -0.79 -16.05
CA MET A 93 2.46 -1.48 -16.80
C MET A 93 2.32 -3.00 -16.69
N GLU A 94 2.18 -3.52 -15.47
CA GLU A 94 1.95 -4.97 -15.23
C GLU A 94 0.68 -5.46 -15.94
N LYS A 95 -0.40 -4.66 -15.97
CA LYS A 95 -1.62 -5.01 -16.70
C LYS A 95 -1.41 -5.05 -18.22
N VAL A 96 -0.66 -4.10 -18.78
CA VAL A 96 -0.33 -4.08 -20.21
C VAL A 96 0.53 -5.28 -20.58
N GLU A 97 1.54 -5.56 -19.76
CA GLU A 97 2.43 -6.72 -19.93
C GLU A 97 1.63 -8.04 -19.90
N PHE A 98 0.75 -8.20 -18.91
CA PHE A 98 -0.12 -9.38 -18.82
C PHE A 98 -1.03 -9.53 -20.06
N ARG A 99 -1.64 -8.43 -20.52
CA ARG A 99 -2.49 -8.46 -21.73
C ARG A 99 -1.70 -8.83 -22.98
N PHE A 100 -0.46 -8.34 -23.11
CA PHE A 100 0.41 -8.66 -24.23
C PHE A 100 0.81 -10.15 -24.21
N MET A 101 1.23 -10.66 -23.05
CA MET A 101 1.58 -12.07 -22.87
C MET A 101 0.43 -13.02 -23.21
N VAL A 102 -0.80 -12.68 -22.80
CA VAL A 102 -2.00 -13.46 -23.15
C VAL A 102 -2.24 -13.45 -24.67
N ALA A 103 -2.15 -12.29 -25.32
CA ALA A 103 -2.37 -12.18 -26.76
C ALA A 103 -1.34 -13.00 -27.57
N VAL A 104 -0.06 -12.93 -27.19
CA VAL A 104 1.01 -13.74 -27.80
C VAL A 104 0.76 -15.23 -27.59
N GLY A 105 0.38 -15.64 -26.37
CA GLY A 105 0.05 -17.04 -26.08
C GLY A 105 -1.09 -17.58 -26.95
N VAL A 106 -2.19 -16.83 -27.08
CA VAL A 106 -3.34 -17.20 -27.94
C VAL A 106 -2.92 -17.33 -29.41
N ALA A 107 -2.10 -16.40 -29.91
CA ALA A 107 -1.61 -16.44 -31.28
C ALA A 107 -0.73 -17.68 -31.55
N LEU A 108 0.18 -18.02 -30.63
CA LEU A 108 1.05 -19.20 -30.77
C LEU A 108 0.27 -20.51 -30.71
N VAL A 109 -0.67 -20.64 -29.77
CA VAL A 109 -1.53 -21.84 -29.67
C VAL A 109 -2.43 -21.96 -30.90
N GLY A 110 -3.02 -20.85 -31.37
CA GLY A 110 -3.82 -20.84 -32.59
C GLY A 110 -3.01 -21.24 -33.82
N TRP A 111 -1.80 -20.69 -33.99
CA TRP A 111 -0.92 -20.99 -35.11
C TRP A 111 -0.47 -22.45 -35.12
N THR A 112 -0.06 -22.98 -33.97
CA THR A 112 0.35 -24.39 -33.84
C THR A 112 -0.79 -25.34 -34.15
N PHE A 113 -2.01 -25.07 -33.66
CA PHE A 113 -3.20 -25.86 -33.99
C PHE A 113 -3.51 -25.84 -35.49
N ALA A 114 -3.43 -24.68 -36.14
CA ALA A 114 -3.62 -24.56 -37.59
C ALA A 114 -2.58 -25.37 -38.38
N LEU A 115 -1.31 -25.35 -37.97
CA LEU A 115 -0.25 -26.18 -38.59
C LEU A 115 -0.55 -27.67 -38.44
N ILE A 116 -1.00 -28.12 -37.26
CA ILE A 116 -1.38 -29.52 -37.03
C ILE A 116 -2.49 -29.93 -38.00
N LEU A 117 -3.56 -29.14 -38.11
CA LEU A 117 -4.67 -29.42 -39.03
C LEU A 117 -4.23 -29.47 -40.50
N VAL A 118 -3.32 -28.58 -40.91
CA VAL A 118 -2.75 -28.58 -42.27
C VAL A 118 -1.89 -29.83 -42.50
N CYS A 119 -1.07 -30.22 -41.53
CA CYS A 119 -0.29 -31.45 -41.57
C CYS A 119 -1.18 -32.69 -41.69
N GLU A 120 -2.26 -32.78 -40.90
CA GLU A 120 -3.22 -33.89 -40.99
C GLU A 120 -3.91 -33.93 -42.35
N LYS A 121 -4.37 -32.77 -42.86
CA LYS A 121 -5.05 -32.71 -44.15
C LYS A 121 -4.12 -33.09 -45.29
N THR A 122 -2.89 -32.60 -45.29
CA THR A 122 -1.89 -32.96 -46.32
C THR A 122 -1.46 -34.42 -46.25
N SER A 123 -1.33 -34.99 -45.05
CA SER A 123 -1.04 -36.41 -44.84
C SER A 123 -2.17 -37.30 -45.38
N SER A 124 -3.42 -37.01 -45.01
CA SER A 124 -4.61 -37.73 -45.49
C SER A 124 -4.75 -37.66 -47.02
N THR A 125 -4.50 -36.50 -47.62
CA THR A 125 -4.58 -36.32 -49.08
C THR A 125 -3.46 -37.08 -49.83
N LYS A 126 -2.26 -37.17 -49.25
CA LYS A 126 -1.13 -37.93 -49.83
C LYS A 126 -1.34 -39.43 -49.69
N PHE A 127 -1.78 -39.92 -48.53
CA PHE A 127 -2.09 -41.33 -48.29
C PHE A 127 -3.25 -41.83 -49.15
N GLY A 128 -4.32 -41.04 -49.30
CA GLY A 128 -5.43 -41.39 -50.20
C GLY A 128 -5.02 -41.45 -51.68
N ARG A 129 -4.06 -40.62 -52.09
CA ARG A 129 -3.50 -40.66 -53.45
C ARG A 129 -2.55 -41.84 -53.68
N LEU A 130 -1.86 -42.30 -52.64
CA LEU A 130 -1.01 -43.50 -52.67
C LEU A 130 -1.81 -44.82 -52.72
N LEU A 131 -3.03 -44.85 -52.18
CA LEU A 131 -3.91 -46.04 -52.18
C LEU A 131 -4.68 -46.24 -53.49
N LEU A 132 -4.64 -45.27 -54.40
CA LEU A 132 -5.32 -45.27 -55.71
C LEU A 132 -4.40 -45.63 -56.89
N GLN A 133 -3.17 -46.06 -56.60
CA GLN A 133 -2.14 -46.45 -57.58
C GLN A 133 -1.68 -47.88 -57.29
#